data_AF-W2XKY3-F1
#
_entry.id   AF-W2XKY3-F1
#
_cell.length_a   1.000
_cell.length_b   1.000
_cell.length_c   1.000
_cell.angle_alpha   90.00
_cell.angle_beta   90.00
_cell.angle_gamma   90.00
#
_symmetry.space_group_name_H-M   'P 1'
#
loop_
_entity.id
_entity.type
_entity.pdbx_description
1 polymer ?
#
loop_
_entity_poly.entity_id
_entity_poly.type
_entity_poly.pdbx_seq_one_letter_code
_entity_poly.pdbx_strand_id
1 'polypeptide(L)'
;MPKRTAHQVPVAEKMAKLRTWQKHPEWTVKDAVQNLNVKKGTLIGWRNQYSDPQLKHIRVPPDVGNRIREKGGGRKHRTTSYEFDVLSFYDNCAREGEIPSHASILSYCQNIPEFAIKRIKASIRG
;
A
#
# COMPACT_ATOMS: atom_id res chain seq x y z
N MET A 1 26.24 -9.99 -8.44
CA MET A 1 25.02 -10.78 -8.07
C MET A 1 23.82 -10.19 -8.79
N PRO A 2 23.05 -10.96 -9.57
CA PRO A 2 21.84 -10.45 -10.17
C PRO A 2 20.83 -10.12 -9.07
N LYS A 3 20.35 -8.88 -9.03
CA LYS A 3 19.31 -8.43 -8.10
C LYS A 3 18.06 -9.28 -8.36
N ARG A 4 17.63 -10.06 -7.36
CA ARG A 4 16.37 -10.80 -7.44
C ARG A 4 15.24 -9.79 -7.61
N THR A 5 14.59 -9.80 -8.78
CA THR A 5 13.39 -9.01 -9.05
C THR A 5 12.25 -9.59 -8.20
N ALA A 6 11.95 -8.94 -7.07
CA ALA A 6 10.80 -9.29 -6.26
C ALA A 6 9.55 -8.70 -6.93
N HIS A 7 8.72 -9.54 -7.56
CA HIS A 7 7.41 -9.11 -8.03
C HIS A 7 6.52 -8.83 -6.83
N GLN A 8 6.23 -7.54 -6.60
CA GLN A 8 5.38 -7.12 -5.51
C GLN A 8 3.91 -7.32 -5.89
N VAL A 9 3.25 -8.20 -5.15
CA VAL A 9 1.79 -8.39 -5.27
C VAL A 9 1.09 -7.27 -4.48
N PRO A 10 0.14 -6.52 -5.08
CA PRO A 10 -0.63 -5.50 -4.38
C PRO A 10 -1.36 -6.05 -3.15
N VAL A 11 -1.52 -5.24 -2.09
CA VAL A 11 -2.17 -5.70 -0.85
C VAL A 11 -3.61 -6.15 -1.09
N ALA A 12 -4.35 -5.46 -1.97
CA ALA A 12 -5.69 -5.88 -2.37
C ALA A 12 -5.72 -7.31 -2.96
N GLU A 13 -4.76 -7.65 -3.82
CA GLU A 13 -4.67 -8.99 -4.40
C GLU A 13 -4.27 -10.04 -3.36
N LYS A 14 -3.35 -9.68 -2.42
CA LYS A 14 -3.03 -10.54 -1.26
C LYS A 14 -4.28 -10.83 -0.43
N MET A 15 -5.08 -9.79 -0.13
CA MET A 15 -6.31 -9.93 0.65
C MET A 15 -7.35 -10.76 -0.07
N ALA A 16 -7.53 -10.57 -1.39
CA ALA A 16 -8.45 -11.36 -2.19
C ALA A 16 -8.09 -12.86 -2.12
N LYS A 17 -6.81 -13.20 -2.30
CA LYS A 17 -6.32 -14.59 -2.22
C LYS A 17 -6.49 -15.20 -0.83
N LEU A 18 -6.23 -14.45 0.24
CA LEU A 18 -6.46 -14.92 1.62
C LEU A 18 -7.95 -15.11 1.92
N ARG A 19 -8.83 -14.23 1.42
CA ARG A 19 -10.29 -14.38 1.53
C ARG A 19 -10.79 -15.60 0.78
N THR A 20 -10.24 -15.90 -0.40
CA THR A 20 -10.54 -17.14 -1.12
C THR A 20 -10.14 -18.35 -0.28
N TRP A 21 -8.94 -18.37 0.30
CA TRP A 21 -8.53 -19.47 1.17
C TRP A 21 -9.44 -19.62 2.40
N GLN A 22 -9.88 -18.50 3.00
CA GLN A 22 -10.81 -18.54 4.13
C GLN A 22 -12.17 -19.16 3.78
N LYS A 23 -12.65 -18.99 2.53
CA LYS A 23 -13.90 -19.62 2.05
C LYS A 23 -13.77 -21.13 1.80
N HIS A 24 -12.54 -21.63 1.76
CA HIS A 24 -12.20 -23.03 1.51
C HIS A 24 -11.43 -23.61 2.71
N PRO A 25 -12.08 -23.77 3.88
CA PRO A 25 -11.43 -24.30 5.08
C PRO A 25 -10.91 -25.73 4.92
N GLU A 26 -11.39 -26.47 3.91
CA GLU A 26 -10.93 -27.79 3.52
C GLU A 26 -9.56 -27.79 2.84
N TRP A 27 -9.12 -26.65 2.28
CA TRP A 27 -7.84 -26.56 1.60
C TRP A 27 -6.68 -26.62 2.57
N THR A 28 -5.83 -27.63 2.38
CA THR A 28 -4.52 -27.64 3.02
C THR A 28 -3.65 -26.51 2.46
N VAL A 29 -2.54 -26.21 3.13
CA VAL A 29 -1.57 -25.23 2.62
C VAL A 29 -1.08 -25.59 1.20
N LYS A 30 -1.00 -26.88 0.88
CA LYS A 30 -0.57 -27.35 -0.44
C LYS A 30 -1.64 -27.04 -1.49
N ASP A 31 -2.90 -27.30 -1.17
CA ASP A 31 -4.03 -27.03 -2.07
C ASP A 31 -4.20 -25.53 -2.30
N ALA A 32 -4.07 -24.71 -1.25
CA ALA A 32 -4.13 -23.27 -1.37
C ALA A 32 -2.99 -22.69 -2.22
N VAL A 33 -1.77 -23.23 -2.09
CA VAL A 33 -0.62 -22.85 -2.93
C VAL A 33 -0.88 -23.13 -4.41
N GLN A 34 -1.46 -24.30 -4.71
CA GLN A 34 -1.77 -24.71 -6.08
C GLN A 34 -2.94 -23.92 -6.66
N ASN A 35 -4.05 -23.80 -5.93
CA ASN A 35 -5.25 -23.10 -6.38
C ASN A 35 -5.07 -21.58 -6.49
N LEU A 36 -4.28 -20.96 -5.60
CA LEU A 36 -4.04 -19.52 -5.63
C LEU A 36 -2.83 -19.12 -6.48
N ASN A 37 -2.08 -20.11 -6.99
CA ASN A 37 -0.83 -19.93 -7.74
C ASN A 37 0.18 -19.02 -7.01
N VAL A 38 0.42 -19.27 -5.73
CA VAL A 38 1.35 -18.50 -4.87
C VAL A 38 2.33 -19.45 -4.20
N LYS A 39 3.62 -19.09 -4.19
CA LYS A 39 4.65 -19.89 -3.49
C LYS A 39 4.31 -20.05 -2.01
N LYS A 40 4.51 -21.26 -1.47
CA LYS A 40 4.21 -21.63 -0.07
C LYS A 40 4.73 -20.62 0.96
N GLY A 41 6.00 -20.25 0.89
CA GLY A 41 6.59 -19.29 1.84
C GLY A 41 5.95 -17.90 1.76
N THR A 42 5.59 -17.47 0.56
CA THR A 42 4.90 -16.19 0.32
C THR A 42 3.49 -16.21 0.90
N LEU A 43 2.73 -17.27 0.64
CA LEU A 43 1.36 -17.41 1.11
C LEU A 43 1.29 -17.50 2.65
N ILE A 44 2.20 -18.26 3.28
CA ILE A 44 2.32 -18.32 4.74
C ILE A 44 2.73 -16.96 5.32
N GLY A 45 3.66 -16.26 4.65
CA GLY A 45 4.07 -14.91 5.05
C GLY A 45 2.89 -13.94 5.08
N TRP A 46 2.05 -13.95 4.04
CA TRP A 46 0.83 -13.12 4.00
C TRP A 46 -0.17 -13.52 5.08
N ARG A 47 -0.42 -14.82 5.26
CA ARG A 47 -1.30 -15.30 6.33
C ARG A 47 -0.84 -14.76 7.68
N ASN A 48 0.43 -14.92 8.04
CA ASN A 48 0.95 -14.47 9.33
C ASN A 48 0.92 -12.93 9.49
N GLN A 49 1.02 -12.19 8.38
CA GLN A 49 1.05 -10.73 8.39
C GLN A 49 -0.35 -10.12 8.52
N TYR A 50 -1.34 -10.70 7.84
CA TYR A 50 -2.66 -10.09 7.68
C TYR A 50 -3.79 -10.93 8.26
N SER A 51 -3.50 -12.08 8.87
CA SER A 51 -4.50 -12.98 9.40
C SER A 51 -3.99 -13.78 10.60
N ASP A 52 -4.90 -14.43 11.32
CA ASP A 52 -4.53 -15.46 12.28
C ASP A 52 -4.10 -16.78 11.58
N PRO A 53 -3.46 -17.72 12.31
CA PRO A 53 -2.99 -18.99 11.75
C PRO A 53 -4.08 -19.88 11.14
N GLN A 54 -5.33 -19.70 11.56
CA GLN A 54 -6.50 -20.45 11.12
C GLN A 54 -7.31 -19.71 10.04
N LEU A 55 -6.82 -18.55 9.56
CA LEU A 55 -7.52 -17.69 8.62
C LEU A 55 -8.92 -17.25 9.08
N LYS A 56 -9.21 -17.27 10.38
CA LYS A 56 -10.55 -16.93 10.89
C LYS A 56 -10.81 -15.43 10.79
N HIS A 57 -9.78 -14.61 11.03
CA HIS A 57 -9.88 -13.16 11.07
C HIS A 57 -8.78 -12.55 10.20
N ILE A 58 -9.17 -12.02 9.03
CA ILE A 58 -8.27 -11.21 8.20
C ILE A 58 -8.27 -9.78 8.75
N ARG A 59 -7.13 -9.36 9.27
CA ARG A 59 -6.85 -7.99 9.73
C ARG A 59 -6.52 -7.16 8.51
N VAL A 60 -7.56 -6.59 7.89
CA VAL A 60 -7.39 -5.56 6.86
C VAL A 60 -7.09 -4.24 7.59
N PRO A 61 -5.94 -3.59 7.36
CA PRO A 61 -5.74 -2.25 7.89
C PRO A 61 -6.85 -1.32 7.36
N PRO A 62 -7.50 -0.50 8.20
CA PRO A 62 -8.68 0.27 7.81
C PRO A 62 -8.46 1.22 6.62
N ASP A 63 -7.21 1.62 6.33
CA ASP A 63 -6.86 2.58 5.27
C ASP A 63 -5.94 2.01 4.18
N VAL A 64 -6.16 0.78 3.71
CA VAL A 64 -5.39 0.29 2.56
C VAL A 64 -5.95 0.82 1.25
N GLY A 65 -5.81 2.12 1.02
CA GLY A 65 -5.46 2.58 -0.31
C GLY A 65 -4.19 1.86 -0.78
N ASN A 66 -3.91 1.86 -2.08
CA ASN A 66 -2.75 1.20 -2.72
C ASN A 66 -1.35 1.63 -2.23
N ARG A 67 -1.24 2.27 -1.05
CA ARG A 67 -0.11 3.04 -0.55
C ARG A 67 0.60 2.42 0.67
N ILE A 68 0.36 1.15 1.01
CA ILE A 68 1.17 0.51 2.07
C ILE A 68 2.61 0.29 1.59
N ARG A 69 3.57 0.88 2.31
CA ARG A 69 5.01 0.63 2.17
C ARG A 69 5.39 -0.74 2.76
N GLU A 70 6.32 -1.43 2.10
CA GLU A 70 6.85 -2.71 2.60
C GLU A 70 7.57 -2.58 3.96
N LYS A 71 7.54 -3.68 4.71
CA LYS A 71 8.29 -3.84 5.96
C LYS A 71 9.79 -3.76 5.66
N GLY A 72 10.46 -2.72 6.17
CA GLY A 72 11.90 -2.47 5.95
C GLY A 72 12.23 -1.14 5.27
N GLY A 73 11.24 -0.36 4.82
CA GLY A 73 11.43 0.92 4.13
C GLY A 73 11.85 2.12 5.01
N GLY A 74 12.61 1.90 6.08
CA GLY A 74 13.08 2.95 7.00
C GLY A 74 12.05 3.41 8.05
N ARG A 75 12.35 4.52 8.73
CA ARG A 75 11.50 5.10 9.78
C ARG A 75 10.11 5.39 9.21
N LYS A 76 9.05 5.02 9.95
CA LYS A 76 7.67 5.34 9.57
C LYS A 76 7.56 6.83 9.30
N HIS A 77 7.28 7.20 8.05
CA HIS A 77 6.89 8.57 7.73
C HIS A 77 5.54 8.80 8.39
N ARG A 78 5.46 9.80 9.27
CA ARG A 78 4.17 10.25 9.79
C ARG A 78 3.63 11.19 8.75
N THR A 79 2.67 10.70 7.96
CA THR A 79 1.92 11.55 7.03
C THR A 79 1.35 12.72 7.82
N THR A 80 1.75 13.91 7.44
CA THR A 80 1.26 15.16 8.02
C THR A 80 -0.11 15.51 7.44
N SER A 81 -0.90 16.34 8.11
CA SER A 81 -2.25 16.74 7.65
C SER A 81 -2.22 17.27 6.21
N TYR A 82 -1.28 18.16 5.91
CA TYR A 82 -1.13 18.74 4.57
C TYR A 82 -0.74 17.71 3.48
N GLU A 83 -0.05 16.61 3.82
CA GLU A 83 0.22 15.53 2.88
C GLU A 83 -1.03 14.69 2.63
N PHE A 84 -1.91 14.55 3.62
CA PHE A 84 -3.20 13.87 3.44
C PHE A 84 -4.13 14.64 2.49
N ASP A 85 -4.10 15.97 2.53
CA ASP A 85 -4.90 16.82 1.63
C ASP A 85 -4.46 16.66 0.17
N VAL A 86 -3.16 16.55 -0.09
CA VAL A 86 -2.61 16.29 -1.44
C VAL A 86 -3.01 14.90 -1.94
N LEU A 87 -2.97 13.90 -1.05
CA LEU A 87 -3.39 12.54 -1.38
C LEU A 87 -4.89 12.47 -1.68
N SER A 88 -5.71 13.19 -0.91
CA SER A 88 -7.17 13.26 -1.12
C SER A 88 -7.53 13.95 -2.43
N PHE A 89 -6.81 15.03 -2.78
CA PHE A 89 -6.95 15.67 -4.10
C PHE A 89 -6.67 14.69 -5.23
N TYR A 90 -5.56 13.95 -5.16
CA TYR A 90 -5.21 12.95 -6.15
C TYR A 90 -6.29 11.86 -6.29
N ASP A 91 -6.77 11.33 -5.16
CA ASP A 91 -7.75 10.24 -5.15
C ASP A 91 -9.12 10.70 -5.68
N ASN A 92 -9.50 11.96 -5.43
CA ASN A 92 -10.72 12.55 -5.99
C ASN A 92 -10.63 12.71 -7.51
N CYS A 93 -9.53 13.26 -8.04
CA CYS A 93 -9.34 13.36 -9.49
C CYS A 93 -9.35 11.97 -10.14
N ALA A 94 -8.63 11.00 -9.56
CA ALA A 94 -8.57 9.64 -10.08
C ALA A 94 -9.95 8.95 -10.10
N ARG A 95 -10.82 9.24 -9.11
CA ARG A 95 -12.20 8.75 -9.07
C ARG A 95 -13.08 9.36 -10.15
N GLU A 96 -12.81 10.61 -10.55
CA GLU A 96 -13.49 11.30 -11.65
C GLU A 96 -12.94 10.90 -13.03
N GLY A 97 -11.94 10.00 -13.07
CA GLY A 97 -11.36 9.48 -14.31
C GLY A 97 -10.16 10.30 -14.80
N GLU A 98 -9.75 11.33 -14.07
CA GLU A 98 -8.60 12.16 -14.43
C GLU A 98 -7.42 11.89 -13.49
N ILE A 99 -6.31 11.39 -14.04
CA ILE A 99 -5.07 11.31 -13.26
C ILE A 99 -4.41 12.69 -13.31
N PRO A 100 -4.31 13.42 -12.17
CA PRO A 100 -3.80 14.77 -12.20
C PRO A 100 -2.32 14.76 -12.57
N SER A 101 -1.93 15.68 -13.46
CA SER A 101 -0.54 15.83 -13.89
C SER A 101 0.35 16.26 -12.73
N HIS A 102 1.67 16.05 -12.86
CA HIS A 102 2.64 16.56 -11.89
C HIS A 102 2.49 18.08 -11.66
N ALA A 103 2.23 18.86 -12.72
CA ALA A 103 2.03 20.30 -12.61
C ALA A 103 0.78 20.65 -11.80
N SER A 104 -0.32 19.89 -12.00
CA SER A 104 -1.58 20.06 -11.26
C SER A 104 -1.40 19.77 -9.77
N ILE A 105 -0.70 18.67 -9.43
CA ILE A 105 -0.40 18.32 -8.05
C ILE A 105 0.52 19.39 -7.42
N LEU A 106 1.54 19.85 -8.14
CA LEU A 106 2.44 20.88 -7.65
C LEU A 106 1.71 22.21 -7.38
N SER A 107 0.81 22.61 -8.29
CA SER A 107 -0.03 23.80 -8.11
C SER A 107 -0.94 23.66 -6.89
N TYR A 108 -1.54 22.49 -6.69
CA TYR A 108 -2.34 22.20 -5.49
C TYR A 108 -1.50 22.29 -4.21
N CYS A 109 -0.30 21.70 -4.19
CA CYS A 109 0.62 21.80 -3.06
C CYS A 109 1.02 23.26 -2.76
N GLN A 110 1.17 24.11 -3.77
CA GLN A 110 1.52 25.53 -3.59
C GLN A 110 0.43 26.34 -2.88
N ASN A 111 -0.83 25.90 -2.95
CA ASN A 111 -1.95 26.52 -2.26
C ASN A 111 -2.04 26.12 -0.78
N ILE A 112 -1.22 25.17 -0.32
CA ILE A 112 -1.18 24.72 1.06
C ILE A 112 -0.04 25.46 1.79
N PRO A 113 -0.34 26.27 2.83
CA PRO A 113 0.64 27.12 3.51
C PRO A 113 1.90 26.38 4.01
N GLU A 114 1.75 25.14 4.45
CA GLU A 114 2.82 24.32 5.02
C GLU A 114 3.89 23.94 3.98
N PHE A 115 3.51 23.81 2.71
CA PHE A 115 4.47 23.58 1.62
C PHE A 115 5.20 24.87 1.22
N ALA A 116 4.55 26.03 1.33
CA ALA A 116 5.19 27.33 1.10
C ALA A 116 6.30 27.60 2.13
N ILE A 117 6.08 27.26 3.40
CA ILE A 117 7.07 27.41 4.49
C ILE A 117 8.29 26.51 4.27
N LYS A 118 8.12 25.30 3.74
CA LYS A 118 9.24 24.38 3.43
C LYS A 118 10.10 24.88 2.26
N ARG A 119 9.51 25.58 1.28
CA ARG A 119 10.24 26.20 0.16
C ARG A 119 11.25 27.25 0.67
N ILE A 120 10.85 28.03 1.67
CA ILE A 120 11.70 29.05 2.31
C ILE A 120 12.84 28.40 3.10
N LYS A 121 12.55 27.35 3.88
CA LYS A 121 13.59 26.65 4.67
C LYS A 121 14.64 25.93 3.82
N ALA A 122 14.26 25.41 2.64
CA ALA A 122 15.21 24.79 1.72
C ALA A 122 16.15 25.81 1.06
N SER A 123 15.66 27.03 0.80
CA SER A 123 16.45 28.13 0.21
C SER A 123 17.49 28.74 1.16
N ILE A 124 17.32 28.59 2.47
CA ILE A 124 18.22 29.16 3.50
C ILE A 124 19.39 28.20 3.83
N ARG A 125 19.33 26.95 3.35
CA ARG A 125 20.38 25.93 3.54
C ARG A 125 21.19 25.62 2.28
N GLY A 126 20.97 26.38 1.19
CA GLY A 126 21.76 26.31 -0.05
C GLY A 126 23.00 27.18 0.05
#